data_AF-A0A249JKF7-F1
#
_entry.id   AF-A0A249JKF7-F1
#
_cell.length_a   1.000
_cell.length_b   1.000
_cell.length_c   1.000
_cell.angle_alpha   90.00
_cell.angle_beta   90.00
_cell.angle_gamma   90.00
#
_symmetry.space_group_name_H-M   'P 1'
#
loop_
_entity.id
_entity.type
_entity.pdbx_description
1 polymer ?
#
loop_
_entity_poly.entity_id
_entity_poly.type
_entity_poly.pdbx_seq_one_letter_code
_entity_poly.pdbx_strand_id
1 'polypeptide(L)'
;EVITVKSGLGTLKDACNAAMRDWSNSYQNSHYMIGTAAGPHPYPTIVKEYQKIIGQEAKKQVLVQNKCLPDFVIACVGGGSNAIGIFSSFIKEKSVKLIGVEPAGMGLNTNKHGAPINSGKLGIYFGMKSYLMQNHEGQIQPSWSLSAGLDFPSVG
;
A
#
# COMPACT_ATOMS: atom_id res chain seq x y z
N GLU A 1 -9.18 22.32 3.42
CA GLU A 1 -10.51 22.17 2.78
C GLU A 1 -10.73 20.69 2.47
N VAL A 2 -11.98 20.23 2.44
CA VAL A 2 -12.32 18.86 2.02
C VAL A 2 -13.01 18.95 0.66
N ILE A 3 -12.43 18.32 -0.37
CA ILE A 3 -12.95 18.34 -1.73
C ILE A 3 -13.51 16.95 -2.07
N THR A 4 -14.82 16.83 -2.19
CA THR A 4 -15.47 15.56 -2.54
C THR A 4 -15.25 15.19 -4.00
N VAL A 5 -14.71 14.00 -4.25
CA VAL A 5 -14.55 13.46 -5.61
C VAL A 5 -15.75 12.60 -5.98
N LYS A 6 -16.53 13.06 -6.98
CA LYS A 6 -17.73 12.36 -7.48
C LYS A 6 -17.48 11.58 -8.79
N SER A 7 -16.29 11.67 -9.35
CA SER A 7 -15.90 10.93 -10.56
C SER A 7 -15.60 9.47 -10.24
N GLY A 8 -15.85 8.56 -11.19
CA GLY A 8 -15.52 7.15 -11.03
C GLY A 8 -16.45 6.46 -10.03
N LEU A 9 -15.87 5.68 -9.11
CA LEU A 9 -16.61 5.00 -8.04
C LEU A 9 -16.69 5.82 -6.75
N GLY A 10 -16.02 6.98 -6.70
CA GLY A 10 -15.98 7.84 -5.52
C GLY A 10 -15.16 7.24 -4.37
N THR A 11 -14.15 6.42 -4.70
CA THR A 11 -13.29 5.75 -3.71
C THR A 11 -11.86 6.31 -3.70
N LEU A 12 -10.97 5.70 -2.92
CA LEU A 12 -9.58 6.12 -2.74
C LEU A 12 -8.83 6.28 -4.07
N LYS A 13 -9.05 5.39 -5.04
CA LYS A 13 -8.48 5.47 -6.39
C LYS A 13 -8.80 6.81 -7.06
N ASP A 14 -10.05 7.25 -6.99
CA ASP A 14 -10.51 8.46 -7.66
C ASP A 14 -9.96 9.71 -6.95
N ALA A 15 -9.86 9.67 -5.62
CA ALA A 15 -9.22 10.71 -4.83
C ALA A 15 -7.71 10.85 -5.17
N CYS A 16 -6.98 9.74 -5.31
CA CYS A 16 -5.58 9.75 -5.73
C CYS A 16 -5.38 10.38 -7.13
N ASN A 17 -6.25 10.03 -8.08
CA ASN A 17 -6.21 10.60 -9.43
C ASN A 17 -6.50 12.11 -9.43
N ALA A 18 -7.50 12.55 -8.65
CA ALA A 18 -7.82 13.96 -8.52
C ALA A 18 -6.65 14.75 -7.89
N ALA A 19 -6.04 14.22 -6.83
CA ALA A 19 -4.92 14.87 -6.15
C ALA A 19 -3.66 14.98 -7.03
N MET A 20 -3.34 13.95 -7.83
CA MET A 20 -2.23 14.04 -8.78
C MET A 20 -2.48 15.06 -9.89
N ARG A 21 -3.72 15.18 -10.37
CA ARG A 21 -4.09 16.20 -11.38
C ARG A 21 -3.98 17.61 -10.83
N ASP A 22 -4.42 17.85 -9.59
CA ASP A 22 -4.19 19.12 -8.91
C ASP A 22 -2.68 19.39 -8.84
N TRP A 23 -1.91 18.46 -8.28
CA TRP A 23 -0.48 18.64 -8.11
C TRP A 23 0.26 18.93 -9.41
N SER A 24 -0.12 18.30 -10.54
CA SER A 24 0.49 18.61 -11.85
C SER A 24 0.34 20.08 -12.28
N ASN A 25 -0.65 20.80 -11.74
CA ASN A 25 -0.90 22.20 -12.02
C ASN A 25 -0.43 23.15 -10.90
N SER A 26 -0.19 22.63 -9.68
CA SER A 26 0.11 23.44 -8.49
C SER A 26 1.46 23.15 -7.82
N TYR A 27 2.28 22.25 -8.38
CA TYR A 27 3.52 21.75 -7.76
C TYR A 27 4.54 22.81 -7.34
N GLN A 28 4.53 24.01 -7.93
CA GLN A 28 5.43 25.11 -7.54
C GLN A 28 5.15 25.61 -6.12
N ASN A 29 3.89 25.55 -5.70
CA ASN A 29 3.42 26.10 -4.42
C ASN A 29 2.77 25.04 -3.52
N SER A 30 2.73 23.77 -3.95
CA SER A 30 2.04 22.70 -3.25
C SER A 30 2.84 21.40 -3.26
N HIS A 31 2.95 20.78 -2.08
CA HIS A 31 3.53 19.46 -1.92
C HIS A 31 2.44 18.39 -1.92
N TYR A 32 2.52 17.43 -2.83
CA TYR A 32 1.64 16.27 -2.79
C TYR A 32 2.09 15.30 -1.70
N MET A 33 1.35 15.29 -0.59
CA MET A 33 1.59 14.41 0.55
C MET A 33 0.90 13.06 0.33
N ILE A 34 1.56 12.15 -0.38
CA ILE A 34 1.04 10.80 -0.62
C ILE A 34 0.89 10.02 0.70
N GLY A 35 -0.20 9.26 0.82
CA GLY A 35 -0.56 8.59 2.07
C GLY A 35 -0.01 7.16 2.24
N THR A 36 0.73 6.63 1.27
CA THR A 36 1.18 5.23 1.31
C THR A 36 2.52 5.01 0.60
N ALA A 37 3.13 3.84 0.82
CA ALA A 37 4.45 3.49 0.28
C ALA A 37 4.38 3.02 -1.18
N ALA A 38 3.61 3.72 -2.00
CA ALA A 38 3.42 3.46 -3.42
C ALA A 38 3.71 4.73 -4.23
N GLY A 39 3.45 4.69 -5.53
CA GLY A 39 3.61 5.84 -6.41
C GLY A 39 5.02 5.98 -6.98
N PRO A 40 5.30 7.06 -7.72
CA PRO A 40 6.61 7.27 -8.33
C PRO A 40 7.69 7.48 -7.26
N HIS A 41 8.93 7.15 -7.60
CA HIS A 41 10.08 7.63 -6.84
C HIS A 41 10.02 9.17 -6.70
N PRO A 42 10.32 9.75 -5.52
CA PRO A 42 10.92 9.14 -4.32
C PRO A 42 9.94 8.65 -3.25
N TYR A 43 8.62 8.68 -3.51
CA TYR A 43 7.61 8.48 -2.48
C TYR A 43 7.68 7.14 -1.73
N PRO A 44 7.80 5.97 -2.37
CA PRO A 44 7.93 4.70 -1.65
C PRO A 44 9.08 4.70 -0.65
N THR A 45 10.24 5.26 -1.04
CA THR A 45 11.42 5.37 -0.19
C THR A 45 11.17 6.29 1.00
N ILE A 46 10.64 7.50 0.76
CA ILE A 46 10.37 8.47 1.82
C ILE A 46 9.40 7.89 2.84
N VAL A 47 8.28 7.33 2.38
CA VAL A 47 7.24 6.78 3.26
C VAL A 47 7.79 5.61 4.08
N LYS A 48 8.55 4.70 3.46
CA LYS A 48 9.24 3.62 4.19
C LYS A 48 10.18 4.18 5.26
N GLU A 49 11.00 5.18 4.94
CA GLU A 49 11.94 5.76 5.90
C GLU A 49 11.25 6.45 7.07
N TYR A 50 10.08 7.05 6.86
CA TYR A 50 9.28 7.65 7.93
C TYR A 50 8.48 6.62 8.74
N GLN A 51 8.09 5.49 8.14
CA GLN A 51 7.36 4.42 8.83
C GLN A 51 8.27 3.39 9.53
N LYS A 52 9.59 3.36 9.24
CA LYS A 52 10.53 2.37 9.80
C LYS A 52 10.59 2.35 11.32
N ILE A 53 10.21 3.46 11.96
CA ILE A 53 10.17 3.58 13.42
C ILE A 53 9.32 2.47 14.06
N ILE A 54 8.24 2.05 13.40
CA ILE A 54 7.36 0.96 13.85
C ILE A 54 8.18 -0.32 14.06
N GLY A 55 8.96 -0.73 13.05
CA GLY A 55 9.79 -1.93 13.15
C GLY A 55 10.91 -1.79 14.18
N GLN A 56 11.50 -0.58 14.30
CA GLN A 56 12.58 -0.31 15.23
C GLN A 56 12.12 -0.43 16.69
N GLU A 57 10.95 0.11 16.99
CA GLU A 57 10.34 0.03 18.32
C GLU A 57 9.88 -1.40 18.61
N ALA A 58 9.14 -2.03 17.68
CA ALA A 58 8.64 -3.39 17.86
C ALA A 58 9.77 -4.40 18.14
N LYS A 59 10.89 -4.29 17.41
CA LYS A 59 12.06 -5.15 17.62
C LYS A 59 12.72 -4.92 18.98
N LYS A 60 12.83 -3.66 19.44
CA LYS A 60 13.34 -3.38 20.79
C LYS A 60 12.41 -3.96 21.86
N GLN A 61 11.11 -3.75 21.71
CA GLN A 61 10.10 -4.21 22.66
C GLN A 61 10.09 -5.75 22.78
N VAL A 62 10.08 -6.47 21.67
CA VAL A 62 10.05 -7.94 21.69
C VAL A 62 11.32 -8.55 22.26
N LEU A 63 12.49 -7.93 22.00
CA LEU A 63 13.75 -8.39 22.61
C LEU A 63 13.78 -8.14 24.12
N VAL A 64 13.19 -7.05 24.61
CA VAL A 64 13.06 -6.79 26.04
C VAL A 64 12.09 -7.76 26.71
N GLN A 65 10.95 -8.03 26.08
CA GLN A 65 9.87 -8.85 26.67
C GLN A 65 10.14 -10.36 26.55
N ASN A 66 10.61 -10.82 25.39
CA ASN A 66 10.69 -12.25 25.06
C ASN A 66 12.13 -12.76 25.00
N LYS A 67 13.13 -11.86 24.97
CA LYS A 67 14.56 -12.19 24.86
C LYS A 67 14.94 -12.94 23.57
N CYS A 68 14.04 -12.96 22.59
CA CYS A 68 14.24 -13.54 21.27
C CYS A 68 13.50 -12.72 20.21
N LEU A 69 13.84 -12.96 18.93
CA LEU A 69 13.08 -12.43 17.81
C LEU A 69 11.77 -13.23 17.63
N PRO A 70 10.72 -12.61 17.06
CA PRO A 70 9.48 -13.31 16.78
C PRO A 70 9.64 -14.28 15.61
N ASP A 71 8.88 -15.36 15.59
CA ASP A 71 8.85 -16.26 14.42
C ASP A 71 8.19 -15.60 13.21
N PHE A 72 7.20 -14.72 13.45
CA PHE A 72 6.41 -14.05 12.43
C PHE A 72 6.22 -12.57 12.73
N VAL A 73 6.25 -11.74 11.70
CA VAL A 73 5.76 -10.36 11.72
C VAL A 73 4.68 -10.24 10.64
N ILE A 74 3.50 -9.78 11.03
CA ILE A 74 2.30 -9.79 10.19
C ILE A 74 1.74 -8.37 10.09
N ALA A 75 1.39 -7.94 8.88
CA ALA A 75 0.79 -6.62 8.66
C ALA A 75 -0.18 -6.65 7.47
N CYS A 76 -1.20 -5.80 7.49
CA CYS A 76 -2.12 -5.67 6.37
C CYS A 76 -1.50 -4.85 5.23
N VAL A 77 -1.86 -5.20 3.99
CA VAL A 77 -1.30 -4.62 2.78
C VAL A 77 -2.43 -4.05 1.92
N GLY A 78 -2.63 -2.74 2.02
CA GLY A 78 -3.27 -1.94 0.97
C GLY A 78 -2.17 -1.38 0.06
N GLY A 79 -1.85 -0.10 0.19
CA GLY A 79 -0.67 0.48 -0.47
C GLY A 79 0.70 0.11 0.16
N GLY A 80 0.72 -0.47 1.37
CA GLY A 80 1.91 -1.11 1.95
C GLY A 80 2.72 -0.32 3.00
N SER A 81 2.35 0.92 3.33
CA SER A 81 3.15 1.78 4.24
C SER A 81 3.36 1.21 5.66
N ASN A 82 2.30 0.76 6.32
CA ASN A 82 2.40 0.18 7.67
C ASN A 82 3.23 -1.11 7.65
N ALA A 83 3.01 -1.95 6.63
CA ALA A 83 3.66 -3.24 6.48
C ALA A 83 5.17 -3.07 6.25
N ILE A 84 5.57 -2.22 5.29
CA ILE A 84 7.00 -1.98 5.07
C ILE A 84 7.65 -1.27 6.27
N GLY A 85 6.89 -0.43 6.99
CA GLY A 85 7.34 0.20 8.23
C GLY A 85 7.76 -0.81 9.28
N ILE A 86 6.87 -1.76 9.63
CA ILE A 86 7.19 -2.81 10.60
C ILE A 86 8.23 -3.79 10.06
N PHE A 87 8.12 -4.22 8.80
CA PHE A 87 9.03 -5.20 8.20
C PHE A 87 10.46 -4.70 8.07
N SER A 88 10.68 -3.39 7.88
CA SER A 88 11.99 -2.78 7.62
C SER A 88 13.10 -3.23 8.57
N SER A 89 12.78 -3.43 9.85
CA SER A 89 13.75 -3.82 10.89
C SER A 89 14.00 -5.33 11.00
N PHE A 90 13.20 -6.12 10.29
CA PHE A 90 13.25 -7.58 10.28
C PHE A 90 13.62 -8.20 8.92
N ILE A 91 13.69 -7.41 7.83
CA ILE A 91 14.05 -7.90 6.47
C ILE A 91 15.37 -8.70 6.44
N LYS A 92 16.35 -8.33 7.26
CA LYS A 92 17.66 -9.02 7.32
C LYS A 92 17.67 -10.21 8.29
N GLU A 93 16.62 -10.40 9.08
CA GLU A 93 16.52 -11.45 10.10
C GLU A 93 15.93 -12.72 9.49
N LYS A 94 16.78 -13.63 9.02
CA LYS A 94 16.35 -14.83 8.29
C LYS A 94 15.46 -15.79 9.09
N SER A 95 15.50 -15.73 10.41
CA SER A 95 14.63 -16.53 11.29
C SER A 95 13.21 -15.99 11.38
N VAL A 96 12.97 -14.74 10.95
CA VAL A 96 11.68 -14.06 11.07
C VAL A 96 10.94 -14.12 9.75
N LYS A 97 9.75 -14.71 9.74
CA LYS A 97 8.89 -14.76 8.55
C LYS A 97 8.03 -13.50 8.47
N LEU A 98 8.02 -12.84 7.31
CA LEU A 98 7.24 -11.62 7.08
C LEU A 98 5.98 -11.97 6.27
N ILE A 99 4.80 -11.68 6.82
CA ILE A 99 3.51 -12.02 6.20
C ILE A 99 2.70 -10.74 5.95
N GLY A 100 2.55 -10.39 4.66
CA GLY A 100 1.62 -9.36 4.22
C GLY A 100 0.22 -9.95 3.98
N VAL A 101 -0.82 -9.26 4.45
CA VAL A 101 -2.22 -9.70 4.31
C VAL A 101 -3.02 -8.72 3.46
N GLU A 102 -3.38 -9.13 2.24
CA GLU A 102 -4.23 -8.37 1.33
C GLU A 102 -5.73 -8.65 1.58
N PRO A 103 -6.64 -7.70 1.28
CA PRO A 103 -8.08 -7.92 1.42
C PRO A 103 -8.62 -8.88 0.35
N ALA A 104 -9.08 -10.05 0.77
CA ALA A 104 -9.78 -11.01 -0.10
C ALA A 104 -11.22 -10.58 -0.45
N GLY A 105 -11.73 -9.52 0.17
CA GLY A 105 -13.06 -8.99 -0.12
C GLY A 105 -14.18 -10.02 0.05
N MET A 106 -15.01 -10.22 -0.97
CA MET A 106 -16.06 -11.26 -0.99
C MET A 106 -15.52 -12.66 -1.37
N GLY A 107 -14.20 -12.79 -1.54
CA GLY A 107 -13.50 -14.02 -1.94
C GLY A 107 -12.63 -13.79 -3.17
N LEU A 108 -11.43 -14.41 -3.21
CA LEU A 108 -10.49 -14.32 -4.33
C LEU A 108 -11.01 -14.97 -5.62
N ASN A 109 -11.97 -15.89 -5.49
CA ASN A 109 -12.70 -16.49 -6.62
C ASN A 109 -13.77 -15.56 -7.21
N THR A 110 -13.98 -14.39 -6.60
CA THR A 110 -14.86 -13.34 -7.10
C THR A 110 -14.03 -12.19 -7.68
N ASN A 111 -14.63 -11.29 -8.46
CA ASN A 111 -13.96 -10.06 -8.89
C ASN A 111 -14.07 -8.93 -7.84
N LYS A 112 -14.42 -9.24 -6.59
CA LYS A 112 -14.65 -8.26 -5.52
C LYS A 112 -13.64 -8.45 -4.39
N HIS A 113 -12.40 -8.06 -4.65
CA HIS A 113 -11.28 -8.08 -3.70
C HIS A 113 -10.29 -6.95 -4.00
N GLY A 114 -9.27 -6.77 -3.15
CA GLY A 114 -8.17 -5.82 -3.35
C GLY A 114 -6.82 -6.49 -3.16
N ALA A 115 -6.62 -7.66 -3.79
CA ALA A 115 -5.44 -8.51 -3.60
C ALA A 115 -4.55 -8.59 -4.87
N PRO A 116 -3.94 -7.48 -5.31
CA PRO A 116 -3.15 -7.40 -6.53
C PRO A 116 -1.91 -8.32 -6.54
N ILE A 117 -1.30 -8.64 -5.39
CA ILE A 117 -0.18 -9.59 -5.35
C ILE A 117 -0.68 -11.00 -5.61
N ASN A 118 -1.79 -11.40 -4.99
CA ASN A 118 -2.34 -12.75 -5.12
C ASN A 118 -3.06 -13.01 -6.46
N SER A 119 -3.67 -11.99 -7.06
CA SER A 119 -4.61 -12.15 -8.19
C SER A 119 -4.37 -11.19 -9.36
N GLY A 120 -3.43 -10.26 -9.22
CA GLY A 120 -3.10 -9.26 -10.24
C GLY A 120 -1.95 -9.68 -11.13
N LYS A 121 -1.46 -8.72 -11.91
CA LYS A 121 -0.30 -8.86 -12.80
C LYS A 121 0.55 -7.60 -12.73
N LEU A 122 1.84 -7.74 -13.05
CA LEU A 122 2.71 -6.57 -13.20
C LEU A 122 2.18 -5.64 -14.30
N GLY A 123 2.18 -4.34 -14.02
CA GLY A 123 1.86 -3.30 -14.99
C GLY A 123 2.34 -1.94 -14.50
N ILE A 124 1.96 -0.89 -15.22
CA ILE A 124 2.35 0.49 -14.90
C ILE A 124 1.09 1.27 -14.55
N TYR A 125 1.01 1.74 -13.33
CA TYR A 125 -0.12 2.51 -12.81
C TYR A 125 0.38 3.43 -11.70
N PHE A 126 -0.27 4.58 -11.51
CA PHE A 126 0.02 5.50 -10.40
C PHE A 126 1.51 5.92 -10.31
N GLY A 127 2.19 6.03 -11.45
CA GLY A 127 3.61 6.43 -11.51
C GLY A 127 4.62 5.34 -11.13
N MET A 128 4.20 4.09 -10.97
CA MET A 128 5.08 2.97 -10.63
C MET A 128 4.84 1.73 -11.50
N LYS A 129 5.85 0.87 -11.60
CA LYS A 129 5.72 -0.50 -12.11
C LYS A 129 5.55 -1.44 -10.92
N SER A 130 4.35 -1.99 -10.75
CA SER A 130 4.03 -2.88 -9.62
C SER A 130 2.94 -3.90 -10.00
N TYR A 131 2.56 -4.76 -9.06
CA TYR A 131 1.39 -5.61 -9.20
C TYR A 131 0.11 -4.77 -9.13
N LEU A 132 -0.81 -5.04 -10.04
CA LEU A 132 -2.14 -4.42 -10.03
C LEU A 132 -3.20 -5.33 -10.64
N MET A 133 -4.45 -5.07 -10.25
CA MET A 133 -5.64 -5.72 -10.81
C MET A 133 -5.97 -5.07 -12.16
N GLN A 134 -5.86 -5.85 -13.23
CA GLN A 134 -6.08 -5.40 -14.61
C GLN A 134 -6.66 -6.51 -15.48
N ASN A 135 -7.45 -6.13 -16.48
CA ASN A 135 -7.97 -7.08 -17.47
C ASN A 135 -6.91 -7.46 -18.53
N HIS A 136 -7.28 -8.27 -19.51
CA HIS A 136 -6.38 -8.74 -20.57
C HIS A 136 -5.88 -7.63 -21.51
N GLU A 137 -6.59 -6.49 -21.57
CA GLU A 137 -6.21 -5.31 -22.36
C GLU A 137 -5.37 -4.30 -21.54
N GLY A 138 -5.10 -4.60 -20.26
CA GLY A 138 -4.38 -3.70 -19.36
C GLY A 138 -5.23 -2.60 -18.72
N GLN A 139 -6.56 -2.67 -18.84
CA GLN A 139 -7.46 -1.73 -18.17
C GLN A 139 -7.49 -2.03 -16.66
N ILE A 140 -7.33 -0.99 -15.85
CA ILE A 140 -7.34 -1.07 -14.39
C ILE A 140 -8.71 -1.52 -13.89
N GLN A 141 -8.76 -2.66 -13.20
CA GLN A 141 -9.98 -3.16 -12.60
C GLN A 141 -10.30 -2.43 -11.28
N PRO A 142 -11.59 -2.28 -10.92
CA PRO A 142 -11.97 -1.88 -9.59
C PRO A 142 -11.48 -2.90 -8.56
N SER A 143 -10.96 -2.40 -7.43
CA SER A 143 -10.82 -3.20 -6.22
C SER A 143 -12.12 -3.18 -5.42
N TRP A 144 -12.22 -4.08 -4.44
CA TRP A 144 -13.28 -4.04 -3.44
C TRP A 144 -12.77 -4.55 -2.09
N SER A 145 -13.13 -3.84 -1.02
CA SER A 145 -12.90 -4.25 0.36
C SER A 145 -13.95 -3.58 1.24
N LEU A 146 -14.40 -4.27 2.29
CA LEU A 146 -15.20 -3.63 3.34
C LEU A 146 -14.40 -2.53 4.05
N SER A 147 -13.08 -2.71 4.17
CA SER A 147 -12.16 -1.72 4.72
C SER A 147 -11.66 -0.79 3.61
N ALA A 148 -12.08 0.48 3.66
CA ALA A 148 -11.71 1.49 2.67
C ALA A 148 -10.19 1.69 2.53
N GLY A 149 -9.44 1.55 3.63
CA GLY A 149 -7.97 1.69 3.62
C GLY A 149 -7.23 0.58 2.86
N LEU A 150 -7.92 -0.52 2.55
CA LEU A 150 -7.39 -1.63 1.77
C LEU A 150 -8.00 -1.70 0.35
N ASP A 151 -8.97 -0.84 0.03
CA ASP A 151 -9.62 -0.80 -1.27
C ASP A 151 -8.75 -0.05 -2.31
N PHE A 152 -7.65 -0.68 -2.72
CA PHE A 152 -6.72 -0.16 -3.71
C PHE A 152 -6.32 -1.27 -4.70
N PRO A 153 -6.39 -1.03 -6.03
CA PRO A 153 -6.19 -2.08 -7.04
C PRO A 153 -4.71 -2.38 -7.33
N SER A 154 -3.78 -1.88 -6.53
CA SER A 154 -2.34 -2.06 -6.71
C SER A 154 -1.64 -2.08 -5.35
N VAL A 155 -0.32 -2.21 -5.33
CA VAL A 155 0.49 -2.27 -4.12
C VAL A 155 1.82 -1.56 -4.37
N GLY A 156 2.41 -0.97 -3.33
CA GLY A 156 3.72 -0.30 -3.39
C GLY A 156 4.90 -1.21 -3.15
#